data_AF-A0A5B7C9E3-F1
#
_entry.id   AF-A0A5B7C9E3-F1
#
_cell.length_a   1.000
_cell.length_b   1.000
_cell.length_c   1.000
_cell.angle_alpha   90.00
_cell.angle_beta   90.00
_cell.angle_gamma   90.00
#
_symmetry.space_group_name_H-M   'P 1'
#
loop_
_entity.id
_entity.type
_entity.pdbx_description
1 polymer ?
#
loop_
_entity_poly.entity_id
_entity_poly.type
_entity_poly.pdbx_seq_one_letter_code
_entity_poly.pdbx_strand_id
1 'polypeptide(L)'
;LFALFPVIFAVSESDCDIKLGSALSTRDINSSWPSRSREFAFGFQPLQQNLFLLAIWFDKIPEKTVVWSANDAPAPEGSKVMLTNGGELILYDHENREIWKAQTNNT
;
A
#
# COMPACT_ATOMS: atom_id res chain seq x y z
N LEU A 1 -3.95 -23.58 -44.71
CA LEU A 1 -4.94 -23.20 -43.69
C LEU A 1 -4.21 -22.37 -42.63
N PHE A 2 -4.32 -21.05 -42.63
CA PHE A 2 -3.68 -20.17 -41.65
C PHE A 2 -4.63 -20.00 -40.45
N ALA A 3 -4.18 -20.38 -39.25
CA ALA A 3 -4.93 -20.13 -38.01
C ALA A 3 -4.75 -18.67 -37.59
N LEU A 4 -5.83 -17.89 -37.65
CA LEU A 4 -5.92 -16.58 -37.01
C LEU A 4 -6.07 -16.81 -35.50
N PHE A 5 -5.02 -16.58 -34.73
CA PHE A 5 -5.14 -16.52 -33.27
C PHE A 5 -5.82 -15.18 -32.89
N PRO A 6 -6.97 -15.20 -32.21
CA PRO A 6 -7.52 -13.97 -31.66
C PRO A 6 -6.58 -13.46 -30.58
N VAL A 7 -6.11 -12.22 -30.72
CA VAL A 7 -5.43 -11.53 -29.63
C VAL A 7 -6.51 -11.24 -28.57
N ILE A 8 -6.61 -12.10 -27.57
CA ILE A 8 -7.46 -11.86 -26.42
C ILE A 8 -6.74 -10.81 -25.56
N PHE A 9 -7.11 -9.54 -25.72
CA PHE A 9 -6.82 -8.55 -24.68
C PHE A 9 -7.77 -8.83 -23.52
N ALA A 10 -7.27 -9.49 -22.48
CA ALA A 10 -7.99 -9.55 -21.21
C ALA A 10 -7.94 -8.16 -20.57
N VAL A 11 -9.06 -7.43 -20.59
CA VAL A 11 -9.22 -6.24 -19.74
C VAL A 11 -9.41 -6.74 -18.32
N SER A 12 -8.38 -6.64 -17.49
CA SER A 12 -8.48 -6.87 -16.05
C SER A 12 -9.06 -5.60 -15.41
N GLU A 13 -10.35 -5.63 -15.08
CA GLU A 13 -10.97 -4.65 -14.20
C GLU A 13 -10.68 -5.08 -12.76
N SER A 14 -9.50 -4.72 -12.25
CA SER A 14 -9.23 -4.85 -10.81
C SER A 14 -9.71 -3.57 -10.11
N ASP A 15 -10.68 -3.72 -9.20
CA ASP A 15 -11.08 -2.66 -8.28
C ASP A 15 -9.88 -2.33 -7.39
N CYS A 16 -9.24 -1.20 -7.70
CA CYS A 16 -8.07 -0.66 -7.02
C CYS A 16 -8.47 0.56 -6.15
N ASP A 17 -9.76 0.86 -6.11
CA ASP A 17 -10.24 2.04 -5.42
C ASP A 17 -10.24 1.75 -3.91
N ILE A 18 -9.45 2.52 -3.17
CA ILE A 18 -9.35 2.40 -1.72
C ILE A 18 -10.53 3.15 -1.12
N LYS A 19 -11.46 2.42 -0.51
CA LYS A 19 -12.63 3.03 0.13
C LYS A 19 -12.21 3.87 1.33
N LEU A 20 -12.90 4.99 1.53
CA LEU A 20 -12.75 5.78 2.75
C LEU A 20 -13.06 4.92 3.98
N GLY A 21 -12.29 5.12 5.05
CA GLY A 21 -12.34 4.31 6.27
C GLY A 21 -11.53 3.00 6.19
N SER A 22 -10.94 2.68 5.03
CA SER A 22 -10.06 1.49 4.93
C SER A 22 -8.76 1.70 5.68
N ALA A 23 -8.24 0.60 6.24
CA ALA A 23 -6.96 0.59 6.93
C ALA A 23 -6.15 -0.66 6.59
N LEU A 24 -4.82 -0.53 6.68
CA LEU A 24 -3.88 -1.64 6.73
C LEU A 24 -3.22 -1.65 8.10
N SER A 25 -2.80 -2.81 8.59
CA SER A 25 -2.08 -2.93 9.86
C SER A 25 -0.84 -3.80 9.68
N THR A 26 0.21 -3.54 10.46
CA THR A 26 1.41 -4.38 10.49
C THR A 26 1.13 -5.81 10.94
N ARG A 27 -0.02 -6.05 11.60
CA ARG A 27 -0.45 -7.40 12.02
C ARG A 27 -1.01 -8.23 10.87
N ASP A 28 -1.45 -7.56 9.79
CA ASP A 28 -1.92 -8.20 8.56
C ASP A 28 -0.85 -8.09 7.47
N ILE A 29 0.25 -8.82 7.64
CA ILE A 29 1.45 -8.68 6.81
C ILE A 29 1.25 -9.02 5.32
N ASN A 30 0.19 -9.78 5.00
CA ASN A 30 -0.16 -10.13 3.62
C ASN A 30 -1.12 -9.11 2.97
N SER A 31 -1.53 -8.09 3.70
CA SER A 31 -2.47 -7.08 3.23
C SER A 31 -1.71 -5.88 2.63
N SER A 32 -2.13 -5.48 1.44
CA SER A 32 -1.62 -4.28 0.75
C SER A 32 -2.69 -3.71 -0.15
N TRP A 33 -2.52 -2.46 -0.56
CA TRP A 33 -3.33 -1.82 -1.60
C TRP A 33 -2.56 -1.90 -2.93
N PRO A 34 -2.93 -2.81 -3.84
CA PRO A 34 -2.26 -2.94 -5.13
C PRO A 34 -2.70 -1.82 -6.07
N SER A 35 -1.79 -1.39 -6.95
CA SER A 35 -2.14 -0.54 -8.10
C SER A 35 -2.94 -1.33 -9.15
N ARG A 36 -3.73 -0.63 -9.99
CA ARG A 36 -4.51 -1.24 -11.09
C ARG A 36 -3.67 -2.12 -12.02
N SER A 37 -2.42 -1.71 -12.31
CA SER A 37 -1.50 -2.47 -13.18
C SER A 37 -0.82 -3.66 -12.48
N ARG A 38 -0.98 -3.77 -11.16
CA ARG A 38 -0.24 -4.69 -10.28
C ARG A 38 1.28 -4.53 -10.37
N GLU A 39 1.78 -3.41 -10.89
CA GLU A 39 3.23 -3.15 -10.92
C GLU A 39 3.71 -2.63 -9.58
N PHE A 40 2.88 -1.86 -8.89
CA PHE A 40 3.15 -1.34 -7.56
C PHE A 40 2.11 -1.81 -6.55
N ALA A 41 2.51 -1.82 -5.28
CA ALA A 41 1.59 -1.92 -4.15
C ALA A 41 2.03 -1.00 -3.01
N PHE A 42 1.07 -0.59 -2.18
CA PHE A 42 1.26 0.27 -1.02
C PHE A 42 0.86 -0.47 0.27
N GLY A 43 1.61 -0.25 1.35
CA GLY A 43 1.34 -0.86 2.66
C GLY A 43 2.58 -0.95 3.53
N PHE A 44 2.64 -1.98 4.38
CA PHE A 44 3.77 -2.18 5.29
C PHE A 44 4.78 -3.18 4.74
N GLN A 45 6.05 -2.78 4.71
CA GLN A 45 7.18 -3.66 4.44
C GLN A 45 7.94 -3.93 5.74
N PRO A 46 8.17 -5.19 6.13
CA PRO A 46 8.87 -5.53 7.37
C PRO A 46 10.35 -5.17 7.29
N LEU A 47 10.88 -4.69 8.41
CA LEU A 47 12.30 -4.53 8.68
C LEU A 47 12.73 -5.49 9.81
N GLN A 48 13.94 -5.29 10.33
CA GLN A 48 14.43 -5.99 11.52
C GLN A 48 13.70 -5.51 12.79
N GLN A 49 13.73 -6.34 13.83
CA GLN A 49 13.25 -5.97 15.18
C GLN A 49 11.77 -5.53 15.25
N ASN A 50 10.89 -6.16 14.47
CA ASN A 50 9.44 -5.86 14.43
C ASN A 50 9.14 -4.38 14.08
N LEU A 51 9.98 -3.79 13.24
CA LEU A 51 9.77 -2.48 12.64
C LEU A 51 9.25 -2.62 11.22
N PHE A 52 8.53 -1.61 10.74
CA PHE A 52 7.89 -1.62 9.44
C PHE A 52 8.06 -0.29 8.73
N LEU A 53 8.35 -0.31 7.43
CA LEU A 53 8.22 0.85 6.57
C LEU A 53 6.80 0.90 6.04
N LEU A 54 6.16 2.07 6.13
CA LEU A 54 5.01 2.36 5.29
C LEU A 54 5.54 2.78 3.91
N ALA A 55 5.26 2.02 2.86
CA ALA A 55 6.02 2.13 1.61
C ALA A 55 5.18 1.82 0.35
N ILE A 56 5.77 2.18 -0.79
CA ILE A 56 5.40 1.71 -2.13
C ILE A 56 6.55 0.86 -2.67
N TRP A 57 6.22 -0.29 -3.24
CA TRP A 57 7.21 -1.22 -3.82
C TRP A 57 6.74 -1.80 -5.15
N PHE A 58 7.66 -2.38 -5.91
CA PHE A 58 7.35 -3.18 -7.10
C PHE A 58 6.71 -4.52 -6.71
N ASP A 59 5.43 -4.72 -7.01
CA ASP A 59 4.67 -5.88 -6.52
C ASP A 59 4.98 -7.18 -7.27
N LYS A 60 5.44 -7.09 -8.53
CA LYS A 60 5.83 -8.26 -9.33
C LYS A 60 7.23 -8.80 -9.02
N ILE A 61 8.02 -8.06 -8.23
CA ILE A 61 9.38 -8.45 -7.85
C ILE A 61 9.31 -9.16 -6.48
N PRO A 62 9.76 -10.43 -6.35
CA PRO A 62 9.70 -11.17 -5.09
C PRO A 62 10.35 -10.45 -3.91
N GLU A 63 11.44 -9.74 -4.16
CA GLU A 63 12.19 -8.95 -3.16
C GLU A 63 11.45 -7.68 -2.72
N LYS A 64 10.31 -7.34 -3.37
CA LYS A 64 9.48 -6.16 -3.06
C LYS A 64 10.30 -4.88 -2.94
N THR A 65 11.12 -4.61 -3.96
CA THR A 65 12.00 -3.44 -4.00
C THR A 65 11.20 -2.15 -3.77
N VAL A 66 11.54 -1.43 -2.70
CA VAL A 66 10.90 -0.18 -2.29
C VAL A 66 11.31 0.94 -3.23
N VAL A 67 10.33 1.68 -3.75
CA VAL A 67 10.54 2.87 -4.58
C VAL A 67 10.26 4.17 -3.82
N TRP A 68 9.52 4.08 -2.72
CA TRP A 68 9.21 5.19 -1.83
C TRP A 68 8.83 4.67 -0.44
N SER A 69 9.20 5.40 0.61
CA SER A 69 8.72 5.18 1.97
C SER A 69 8.22 6.47 2.59
N ALA A 70 7.20 6.36 3.44
CA ALA A 70 6.74 7.42 4.32
C ALA A 70 7.75 7.60 5.46
N ASN A 71 7.78 8.82 6.01
CA ASN A 71 8.49 9.27 7.22
C ASN A 71 10.00 8.96 7.30
N ASP A 72 10.68 9.57 8.28
CA ASP A 72 12.12 9.35 8.51
C ASP A 72 12.38 8.15 9.45
N ALA A 73 11.34 7.64 10.14
CA ALA A 73 11.45 6.67 11.22
C ALA A 73 10.45 5.50 11.07
N PRO A 74 10.92 4.24 11.07
CA PRO A 74 10.05 3.07 10.94
C PRO A 74 8.92 3.00 11.97
N ALA A 75 7.78 2.47 11.55
CA ALA A 75 6.63 2.23 12.41
C ALA A 75 6.84 0.97 13.27
N PRO A 76 6.47 0.98 14.56
CA PRO A 76 6.51 -0.21 15.40
C PRO A 76 5.40 -1.20 15.03
N GLU A 77 5.56 -2.45 15.45
CA GLU A 77 4.49 -3.45 15.40
C GLU A 77 3.20 -2.96 16.10
N GLY A 78 2.05 -3.31 15.52
CA GLY A 78 0.73 -2.87 15.96
C GLY A 78 0.30 -1.53 15.34
N SER A 79 1.14 -0.91 14.53
CA SER A 79 0.78 0.30 13.78
C SER A 79 -0.28 0.00 12.70
N LYS A 80 -1.02 1.05 12.31
CA LYS A 80 -1.98 1.00 11.21
C LYS A 80 -1.94 2.28 10.38
N VAL A 81 -2.06 2.15 9.06
CA VAL A 81 -2.32 3.28 8.17
C VAL A 81 -3.78 3.26 7.78
N MET A 82 -4.43 4.42 7.80
CA MET A 82 -5.85 4.56 7.50
C MET A 82 -6.07 5.70 6.51
N LEU A 83 -6.87 5.43 5.48
CA LEU A 83 -7.50 6.47 4.68
C LEU A 83 -8.77 6.89 5.41
N THR A 84 -8.75 8.05 6.08
CA THR A 84 -9.86 8.51 6.91
C THR A 84 -11.11 8.82 6.07
N ASN A 85 -12.26 8.93 6.71
CA ASN A 85 -13.47 9.44 6.06
C ASN A 85 -13.33 10.92 5.61
N GLY A 86 -12.35 11.64 6.13
CA GLY A 86 -11.98 12.99 5.69
C GLY A 86 -11.05 13.02 4.47
N GLY A 87 -10.66 11.87 3.93
CA GLY A 87 -9.75 11.78 2.78
C GLY A 87 -8.26 11.93 3.16
N GLU A 88 -7.93 11.83 4.45
CA GLU A 88 -6.56 11.97 4.93
C GLU A 88 -5.90 10.60 5.04
N LEU A 89 -4.62 10.50 4.70
CA LEU A 89 -3.85 9.27 4.90
C LEU A 89 -2.97 9.42 6.13
N ILE A 90 -3.32 8.72 7.21
CA ILE A 90 -2.71 8.86 8.53
C ILE A 90 -2.15 7.52 9.00
N LEU A 91 -0.92 7.54 9.49
CA LEU A 91 -0.25 6.44 10.15
C LEU A 91 -0.36 6.62 11.68
N TYR A 92 -0.91 5.60 12.33
CA TYR A 92 -1.05 5.53 13.78
C TYR A 92 -0.16 4.43 14.35
N ASP A 93 0.36 4.66 15.55
CA ASP A 93 1.00 3.60 16.33
C ASP A 93 -0.02 2.66 17.01
N HIS A 94 0.49 1.70 17.80
CA HIS A 94 -0.34 0.73 18.52
C HIS A 94 -1.24 1.35 19.61
N GLU A 95 -0.96 2.58 20.06
CA GLU A 95 -1.77 3.34 21.00
C GLU A 95 -2.80 4.25 20.29
N ASN A 96 -2.89 4.18 18.96
CA ASN A 96 -3.67 5.07 18.09
C ASN A 96 -3.20 6.53 18.09
N ARG A 97 -1.94 6.80 18.40
CA ARG A 97 -1.36 8.15 18.26
C ARG A 97 -0.92 8.36 16.82
N GLU A 98 -1.21 9.54 16.26
CA GLU A 98 -0.72 9.92 14.94
C GLU A 98 0.80 10.09 14.99
N ILE A 99 1.51 9.29 14.18
CA ILE A 99 2.97 9.34 14.07
C ILE A 99 3.43 9.84 12.70
N TRP A 100 2.54 9.84 11.70
CA TRP A 100 2.77 10.48 10.41
C TRP A 100 1.44 10.73 9.69
N LYS A 101 1.40 11.76 8.85
CA LYS A 101 0.26 12.10 7.99
C LYS A 101 0.75 12.64 6.65
N ALA A 102 0.12 12.19 5.56
CA ALA A 102 0.39 12.72 4.24
C ALA A 102 0.00 14.20 4.17
N GLN A 103 0.89 15.04 3.64
CA GLN A 103 0.58 16.44 3.41
C GLN A 103 -0.36 16.56 2.21
N THR A 104 -1.54 17.13 2.43
CA THR A 104 -2.47 17.49 1.36
C THR A 104 -2.38 18.99 1.13
N ASN A 105 -1.87 19.41 -0.03
CA ASN A 105 -1.98 20.81 -0.42
C ASN A 105 -3.42 21.05 -0.86
N ASN A 106 -4.18 21.81 -0.08
CA ASN A 106 -5.49 22.29 -0.51
C ASN A 106 -5.26 23.34 -1.61
N THR A 107 -5.29 22.91 -2.87
CA THR A 107 -5.39 23.81 -4.03
C THR A 107 -6.84 24.09 -4.36
#